data_AF-A0AAW5N4U0-F1
#
_entry.id   AF-A0AAW5N4U0-F1
#
_cell.length_a   1.000
_cell.length_b   1.000
_cell.length_c   1.000
_cell.angle_alpha   90.00
_cell.angle_beta   90.00
_cell.angle_gamma   90.00
#
_symmetry.space_group_name_H-M   'P 1'
#
loop_
_entity.id
_entity.type
_entity.pdbx_description
1 polymer ?
#
loop_
_entity_poly.entity_id
_entity_poly.type
_entity_poly.pdbx_seq_one_letter_code
_entity_poly.pdbx_strand_id
1 'polypeptide(L)' 'AVVESALGGMRLSTTIEGRQRFSVNARFAQDFRNNIQSLKRLQVQTMSFGPIPLETVADVKITEGPPMINSENAML' A
#
# COMPACT_ATOMS: atom_id res chain seq x y z
N ALA A 1 -0.70 7.56 3.60
CA ALA A 1 0.70 7.22 3.90
C ALA A 1 0.91 5.74 4.25
N VAL A 2 0.50 5.24 5.43
CA VAL A 2 0.81 3.85 5.86
C VAL A 2 0.29 2.80 4.87
N VAL A 3 -1.00 2.78 4.55
CA VAL A 3 -1.61 1.79 3.64
C VAL A 3 -0.96 1.80 2.24
N GLU A 4 -0.74 2.99 1.68
CA GLU A 4 -0.12 3.18 0.36
C GLU A 4 1.34 2.67 0.34
N SER A 5 2.15 3.07 1.31
CA SER A 5 3.54 2.61 1.45
C SER A 5 3.66 1.11 1.76
N ALA A 6 2.71 0.60 2.54
CA ALA A 6 2.63 -0.77 2.96
C ALA A 6 2.30 -1.69 1.79
N LEU A 7 1.28 -1.33 1.00
CA LEU A 7 0.66 -2.17 -0.03
C LEU A 7 1.18 -1.87 -1.45
N GLY A 8 1.04 -0.63 -1.91
CA GLY A 8 1.47 -0.20 -3.25
C GLY A 8 2.98 0.02 -3.32
N GLY A 9 3.59 0.30 -2.18
CA GLY A 9 4.99 0.67 -2.09
C GLY A 9 5.20 2.15 -2.31
N MET A 10 6.15 2.70 -1.57
CA MET A 10 6.49 4.12 -1.63
C MET A 10 7.92 4.28 -2.13
N ARG A 11 8.12 5.20 -3.07
CA ARG A 11 9.45 5.63 -3.49
C ARG A 11 10.09 6.41 -2.33
N LEU A 12 11.12 5.82 -1.72
CA LEU A 12 11.84 6.46 -0.62
C LEU A 12 12.88 7.44 -1.15
N SER A 13 13.69 7.01 -2.12
CA SER A 13 14.80 7.80 -2.63
C SER A 13 15.28 7.28 -3.98
N THR A 14 16.36 7.86 -4.48
CA THR A 14 17.06 7.41 -5.68
C THR A 14 18.53 7.23 -5.34
N THR A 15 19.06 6.04 -5.59
CA THR A 15 20.50 5.78 -5.51
C THR A 15 21.13 6.12 -6.84
N ILE A 16 22.32 6.73 -6.79
CA ILE A 16 23.14 7.01 -7.97
C ILE A 16 24.33 6.07 -7.94
N GLU A 17 24.44 5.22 -8.96
CA GLU A 17 25.58 4.33 -9.18
C GLU A 17 26.24 4.72 -10.51
N GLY A 18 27.36 5.42 -10.43
CA GLY A 18 28.01 6.04 -11.60
C GLY A 18 27.11 7.08 -12.28
N ARG A 19 26.64 6.79 -13.50
CA ARG A 19 25.72 7.65 -14.28
C ARG A 19 24.27 7.16 -14.26
N GLN A 20 24.01 6.01 -13.62
CA GLN A 20 22.68 5.41 -13.58
C GLN A 20 21.95 5.81 -12.30
N ARG A 21 20.65 6.06 -12.43
CA ARG A 21 19.76 6.38 -11.31
C ARG A 21 18.81 5.22 -11.10
N PHE A 22 18.80 4.67 -9.89
CA PHE A 22 17.91 3.57 -9.50
C PHE A 22 16.93 4.06 -8.43
N SER A 23 15.64 3.77 -8.60
CA SER A 23 14.64 4.09 -7.58
C SER A 23 14.69 3.09 -6.44
N VAL A 24 14.68 3.59 -5.21
CA VAL A 24 14.58 2.78 -4.00
C VAL A 24 13.14 2.84 -3.51
N ASN A 25 12.46 1.70 -3.51
CA ASN A 25 11.07 1.58 -3.09
C ASN A 25 10.98 0.73 -1.83
N ALA A 26 10.23 1.19 -0.83
CA ALA A 26 9.91 0.39 0.34
C ALA A 26 8.49 -0.17 0.23
N ARG A 27 8.39 -1.44 0.64
CA ARG A 27 7.17 -2.26 0.64
C ARG A 27 7.30 -3.25 1.79
N PHE A 28 6.21 -3.57 2.49
CA PHE A 28 6.21 -4.73 3.41
C PHE A 28 6.58 -6.04 2.69
N ALA A 29 7.06 -7.03 3.44
CA ALA A 29 7.28 -8.37 2.90
C ALA A 29 5.95 -9.01 2.45
N GLN A 30 6.03 -9.93 1.50
CA GLN A 30 4.86 -10.55 0.87
C GLN A 30 3.95 -11.26 1.88
N ASP A 31 4.51 -11.87 2.92
CA ASP A 31 3.74 -12.58 3.97
C ASP A 31 2.76 -11.67 4.73
N PHE A 32 3.06 -10.37 4.78
CA PHE A 32 2.20 -9.36 5.40
C PHE A 32 1.13 -8.81 4.44
N ARG A 33 1.13 -9.24 3.17
CA ARG A 33 0.20 -8.76 2.13
C ARG A 33 -0.52 -9.86 1.34
N ASN A 34 -0.13 -11.12 1.52
CA ASN A 34 -0.65 -12.22 0.71
C ASN A 34 -2.10 -12.61 1.05
N ASN A 35 -2.65 -12.15 2.17
CA ASN A 35 -4.00 -12.49 2.58
C ASN A 35 -4.66 -11.35 3.39
N ILE A 36 -6.00 -11.34 3.36
CA ILE A 36 -6.83 -10.31 3.99
C ILE A 36 -6.63 -10.21 5.51
N GLN A 37 -6.33 -11.32 6.19
CA GLN A 37 -6.11 -11.33 7.64
C GLN A 37 -4.78 -10.67 8.01
N SER A 38 -3.73 -10.89 7.22
CA SER A 38 -2.46 -10.18 7.36
C SER A 38 -2.64 -8.67 7.14
N LEU A 39 -3.46 -8.27 6.18
CA LEU A 39 -3.75 -6.86 5.92
C LEU A 39 -4.48 -6.17 7.07
N LYS A 40 -5.48 -6.84 7.65
CA LYS A 40 -6.23 -6.33 8.81
C LYS A 40 -5.35 -6.10 10.04
N ARG A 41 -4.33 -6.95 10.24
CA ARG A 41 -3.37 -6.86 11.34
C ARG A 41 -2.21 -5.90 11.07
N LEU A 42 -2.18 -5.18 9.93
CA LEU A 42 -1.14 -4.20 9.68
C LEU A 42 -1.16 -3.10 10.75
N GLN A 43 0.00 -2.80 11.29
CA GLN A 43 0.13 -1.79 12.34
C GLN A 43 0.11 -0.39 11.76
N VAL A 44 -0.80 0.44 12.27
CA VAL A 44 -0.92 1.86 11.97
C VAL A 44 -0.47 2.64 13.20
N GLN A 45 0.51 3.51 13.01
CA GLN A 45 1.00 4.37 14.10
C GLN A 45 -0.06 5.44 14.41
N THR A 46 -0.44 5.54 15.69
CA THR A 46 -1.29 6.62 16.19
C THR A 46 -0.45 7.62 16.97
N MET A 47 -0.93 8.86 17.05
CA MET A 47 -0.21 9.92 17.76
C MET A 47 -0.14 9.68 19.28
N SER A 48 -1.14 9.00 19.85
CA SER A 48 -1.34 8.96 21.32
C SER A 48 -1.39 7.55 21.92
N PHE A 49 -1.67 6.52 21.12
CA PHE A 49 -1.98 5.18 21.63
C PHE A 49 -1.01 4.10 21.11
N GLY A 50 0.09 4.51 20.49
CA GLY A 50 1.05 3.59 19.87
C GLY A 50 0.50 2.93 18.60
N PRO A 51 1.11 1.82 18.14
CA PRO A 51 0.66 1.10 16.96
C PRO A 51 -0.62 0.31 17.24
N ILE A 52 -1.66 0.55 16.44
CA ILE A 52 -2.92 -0.22 16.47
C ILE A 52 -3.13 -1.00 15.16
N PRO A 53 -3.86 -2.12 15.17
CA PRO A 53 -4.24 -2.82 13.94
C PRO A 53 -5.12 -1.97 13.02
N LEU A 54 -4.95 -2.13 11.71
CA LEU A 54 -5.74 -1.41 10.69
C LEU A 54 -7.25 -1.69 10.83
N GLU A 55 -7.63 -2.91 11.21
CA GLU A 55 -9.04 -3.29 11.42
C GLU A 55 -9.75 -2.49 12.52
N THR A 56 -9.00 -1.88 13.45
CA THR A 56 -9.57 -1.04 14.51
C THR A 56 -10.07 0.31 13.96
N VAL A 57 -9.61 0.72 12.77
CA VAL A 57 -9.91 2.04 12.18
C VAL A 57 -10.49 1.95 10.77
N ALA A 58 -10.52 0.77 10.15
CA ALA A 58 -10.99 0.59 8.79
C ALA A 58 -11.55 -0.82 8.52
N ASP A 59 -12.63 -0.89 7.75
CA ASP A 59 -13.15 -2.14 7.21
C ASP A 59 -12.41 -2.55 5.94
N VAL A 60 -11.83 -3.74 5.94
CA VAL A 60 -11.12 -4.30 4.78
C VAL A 60 -11.90 -5.50 4.24
N LYS A 61 -12.35 -5.38 2.99
CA LYS A 61 -13.09 -6.41 2.25
C LYS A 61 -12.52 -6.62 0.85
N ILE A 62 -12.59 -7.86 0.37
CA ILE A 62 -12.31 -8.18 -1.03
C ILE A 62 -13.61 -7.99 -1.80
N THR A 63 -13.57 -7.23 -2.88
CA THR A 63 -14.70 -6.99 -3.77
C THR A 63 -14.26 -7.25 -5.20
N GLU A 64 -15.15 -7.81 -6.01
CA GLU A 64 -14.91 -7.94 -7.44
C GLU A 64 -15.09 -6.59 -8.13
N GLY A 65 -14.24 -6.34 -9.14
CA GLY A 65 -14.28 -5.13 -9.94
C GLY A 65 -13.77 -5.43 -11.34
N PRO A 66 -14.10 -4.58 -12.33
CA PRO A 66 -13.63 -4.76 -13.69
C PRO A 66 -12.09 -4.69 -13.75
N PRO A 67 -11.42 -5.60 -14.48
CA PRO A 67 -9.95 -5.63 -14.56
C PRO A 67 -9.37 -4.43 -15.30
N MET A 68 -10.20 -3.72 -16.07
CA MET A 68 -9.84 -2.52 -16.81
C MET A 68 -11.06 -1.60 -16.88
N ILE A 69 -10.86 -0.32 -16.54
CA ILE A 69 -11.83 0.74 -16.83
C ILE A 69 -11.37 1.40 -18.12
N ASN A 70 -12.06 1.14 -19.22
CA ASN A 70 -11.87 1.88 -20.47
C ASN A 70 -12.94 2.96 -20.56
N SER A 71 -12.51 4.20 -20.81
CA SER A 71 -13.41 5.30 -21.13
C SER A 71 -13.10 5.75 -22.55
N GLU A 72 -13.93 5.33 -23.50
CA GLU A 72 -14.00 5.99 -24.80
C GLU A 72 -14.95 7.18 -24.62
N ASN A 73 -14.40 8.40 -24.63
CA ASN A 73 -15.11 9.69 -24.61
C ASN A 73 -15.82 10.14 -23.31
N ALA A 74 -15.27 9.86 -22.12
CA ALA A 74 -15.49 10.66 -20.90
C ALA A 74 -16.93 11.13 -20.57
N MET A 75 -17.97 10.39 -20.94
CA MET A 75 -19.33 10.66 -20.48
C MET A 75 -19.57 9.87 -19.20
N LEU A 76 -19.41 10.57 -18.08
CA LEU A 76 -20.00 10.23 -16.78
C LEU A 76 -21.45 10.72 -16.74
#